data_AF-A0A8S4GYA8-F1
#
_entry.id   AF-A0A8S4GYA8-F1
#
_cell.length_a   1.000
_cell.length_b   1.000
_cell.length_c   1.000
_cell.angle_alpha   90.00
_cell.angle_beta   90.00
_cell.angle_gamma   90.00
#
_symmetry.space_group_name_H-M   'P 1'
#
loop_
_entity.id
_entity.type
_entity.pdbx_description
1 polymer ?
#
loop_
_entity_poly.entity_id
_entity_poly.type
_entity_poly.pdbx_seq_one_letter_code
_entity_poly.pdbx_strand_id
1 'polypeptide(L)'
;MARPVQPGSAAPSRYLLYVEYLGSNLCGWQRQRGPVPTVAGMIEEALKKFSGQDIEVVGSSRTDAGVHATGNSCHIDILRVGTKPKNRGQTLEPHSPATVRRALNHFLVRVSALNKRPKIPTSELCPQVAIVAVKAVPQTFHARYSATGRTYCYRMVAYPPVGEGFSAEAPFSGAPGSSFELGRAWRVDGPLDAARMGEAAAHFEGEHDFTSFRGKGCQAQGPVREIFSCKVEEEPPLGARTTCAAAAPWARPALDGAAPQELVVRIHGNGFLYHQVRLMVGLLKEVGSGRVSPGEVKRILDARSAAELHKVVPDLAPACGLYLTKVHYAEAGPGGRETTEGDWAGSGWDGWPP
;
A
#
# COMPACT_ATOMS: atom_id res chain seq x y z
N MET A 1 -22.32 -27.10 -31.39
CA MET A 1 -20.85 -27.31 -31.43
C MET A 1 -20.21 -25.97 -31.76
N ALA A 2 -19.39 -25.41 -30.87
CA ALA A 2 -18.73 -24.12 -31.10
C ALA A 2 -17.66 -24.28 -32.20
N ARG A 3 -17.67 -23.39 -33.20
CA ARG A 3 -16.67 -23.37 -34.28
C ARG A 3 -15.29 -23.04 -33.71
N PRO A 4 -14.22 -23.73 -34.13
CA PRO A 4 -12.86 -23.35 -33.75
C PRO A 4 -12.52 -22.00 -34.39
N VAL A 5 -12.10 -21.05 -33.55
CA VAL A 5 -11.55 -19.75 -33.97
C VAL A 5 -10.25 -20.02 -34.75
N GLN A 6 -10.10 -19.39 -35.92
CA GLN A 6 -8.93 -19.60 -36.77
C GLN A 6 -7.62 -19.24 -36.05
N PRO A 7 -6.52 -19.99 -36.29
CA PRO A 7 -5.23 -19.72 -35.67
C PRO A 7 -4.58 -18.51 -36.35
N GLY A 8 -4.68 -17.32 -35.75
CA GLY A 8 -3.98 -16.14 -36.25
C GLY A 8 -4.28 -14.74 -35.68
N SER A 9 -5.31 -14.50 -34.85
CA SER A 9 -5.65 -13.10 -34.49
C SER A 9 -6.26 -12.82 -33.12
N ALA A 10 -6.25 -13.76 -32.17
CA ALA A 10 -6.85 -13.51 -30.87
C ALA A 10 -5.94 -12.64 -30.00
N ALA A 11 -6.39 -11.42 -29.68
CA ALA A 11 -5.69 -10.51 -28.78
C ALA A 11 -5.65 -11.07 -27.34
N PRO A 12 -4.58 -10.81 -26.58
CA PRO A 12 -4.53 -11.22 -25.18
C PRO A 12 -5.66 -10.56 -24.39
N SER A 13 -6.15 -11.20 -23.34
CA SER A 13 -7.16 -10.61 -22.45
C SER A 13 -6.49 -9.85 -21.32
N ARG A 14 -6.97 -8.62 -21.07
CA ARG A 14 -6.47 -7.77 -19.99
C ARG A 14 -7.21 -8.02 -18.70
N TYR A 15 -6.44 -8.18 -17.62
CA TYR A 15 -6.97 -8.33 -16.27
C TYR A 15 -6.40 -7.24 -15.35
N LEU A 16 -7.27 -6.61 -14.57
CA LEU A 16 -6.89 -5.81 -13.41
C LEU A 16 -6.79 -6.74 -12.20
N LEU A 17 -5.63 -6.74 -11.56
CA LEU A 17 -5.32 -7.45 -10.33
C LEU A 17 -5.29 -6.46 -9.17
N TYR A 18 -5.91 -6.82 -8.05
CA TYR A 18 -5.70 -6.16 -6.77
C TYR A 18 -4.75 -7.00 -5.93
N VAL A 19 -3.76 -6.35 -5.33
CA VAL A 19 -2.58 -6.99 -4.75
C VAL A 19 -2.35 -6.47 -3.33
N GLU A 20 -2.22 -7.41 -2.40
CA GLU A 20 -1.85 -7.19 -1.01
C GLU A 20 -0.44 -7.75 -0.75
N TYR A 21 0.36 -7.05 0.05
CA TYR A 21 1.68 -7.55 0.47
C TYR A 21 2.24 -6.85 1.72
N LEU A 22 3.05 -7.60 2.46
CA LEU A 22 3.94 -7.06 3.48
C LEU A 22 5.31 -6.73 2.87
N GLY A 23 5.65 -5.44 2.85
CA GLY A 23 6.86 -4.92 2.21
C GLY A 23 8.17 -5.15 2.97
N SER A 24 8.13 -5.53 4.24
CA SER A 24 9.30 -5.52 5.14
C SER A 24 10.51 -6.31 4.61
N ASN A 25 10.27 -7.42 3.91
CA ASN A 25 11.32 -8.25 3.29
C ASN A 25 11.32 -8.16 1.75
N LEU A 26 10.72 -7.12 1.18
CA LEU A 26 10.65 -6.90 -0.26
C LEU A 26 11.40 -5.63 -0.63
N CYS A 27 12.08 -5.66 -1.78
CA CYS A 27 12.81 -4.51 -2.33
C CYS A 27 11.90 -3.62 -3.20
N GLY A 28 10.65 -3.46 -2.75
CA GLY A 28 9.65 -2.61 -3.38
C GLY A 28 8.86 -3.30 -4.49
N TRP A 29 8.07 -2.50 -5.21
CA TRP A 29 7.18 -2.98 -6.26
C TRP A 29 7.91 -3.42 -7.53
N GLN A 30 8.73 -2.53 -8.09
CA GLN A 30 9.25 -2.64 -9.44
C GLN A 30 10.28 -3.77 -9.55
N ARG A 31 10.20 -4.58 -10.61
CA ARG A 31 11.23 -5.56 -10.95
C ARG A 31 12.60 -4.89 -11.08
N GLN A 32 13.62 -5.48 -10.48
CA GLN A 32 15.02 -5.03 -10.55
C GLN A 32 15.90 -6.11 -11.20
N ARG A 33 17.12 -5.74 -11.57
CA ARG A 33 18.11 -6.71 -12.09
C ARG A 33 18.62 -7.59 -10.94
N GLY A 34 18.80 -8.88 -11.22
CA GLY A 34 19.28 -9.86 -10.23
C GLY A 34 18.16 -10.54 -9.41
N PRO A 35 18.51 -11.47 -8.51
CA PRO A 35 17.55 -12.26 -7.73
C PRO A 35 17.04 -11.49 -6.51
N VAL A 36 16.42 -10.33 -6.75
CA VAL A 36 15.93 -9.44 -5.70
C VAL A 36 14.42 -9.64 -5.50
N PRO A 37 13.93 -9.85 -4.26
CA PRO A 37 12.52 -10.10 -4.00
C PRO A 37 11.69 -8.82 -4.18
N THR A 38 11.03 -8.71 -5.33
CA THR A 38 10.17 -7.57 -5.69
C THR A 38 8.75 -8.07 -5.96
N VAL A 39 7.74 -7.24 -5.65
CA VAL A 39 6.33 -7.65 -5.81
C VAL A 39 6.02 -8.02 -7.27
N ALA A 40 6.39 -7.14 -8.21
CA ALA A 40 6.19 -7.41 -9.64
C ALA A 40 6.94 -8.68 -10.06
N GLY A 41 8.21 -8.85 -9.67
CA GLY A 41 8.99 -10.02 -10.04
C GLY A 41 8.38 -11.35 -9.55
N MET A 42 7.82 -11.37 -8.34
CA MET A 42 7.13 -12.55 -7.80
C MET A 42 5.83 -12.86 -8.57
N ILE A 43 5.06 -11.83 -8.95
CA ILE A 43 3.84 -11.99 -9.75
C ILE A 43 4.18 -12.48 -11.16
N GLU A 44 5.21 -11.93 -11.80
CA GLU A 44 5.70 -12.35 -13.11
C GLU A 44 6.17 -13.81 -13.11
N GLU A 45 6.87 -14.25 -12.06
CA GLU A 45 7.27 -15.65 -11.91
C GLU A 45 6.05 -16.58 -11.75
N ALA A 46 5.05 -16.15 -10.96
CA ALA A 46 3.80 -16.87 -10.82
C ALA A 46 3.03 -16.95 -12.16
N LEU A 47 3.03 -15.87 -12.94
CA LEU A 47 2.45 -15.81 -14.28
C LEU A 47 3.16 -16.74 -15.26
N LYS A 48 4.49 -16.80 -15.22
CA LYS A 48 5.28 -17.72 -16.05
C LYS A 48 4.92 -19.17 -15.74
N LYS A 49 4.79 -19.54 -14.47
CA LYS A 49 4.38 -20.88 -14.03
C LYS A 49 2.93 -21.21 -14.40
N PHE A 50 2.04 -20.24 -14.34
CA PHE A 50 0.62 -20.41 -14.67
C PHE A 50 0.37 -20.52 -16.17
N SER A 51 0.96 -19.62 -16.96
CA SER A 51 0.62 -19.40 -18.37
C SER A 51 1.68 -19.89 -19.36
N GLY A 52 2.90 -20.19 -18.89
CA GLY A 52 4.07 -20.47 -19.73
C GLY A 52 4.69 -19.23 -20.39
N GLN A 53 4.07 -18.06 -20.26
CA GLN A 53 4.48 -16.82 -20.93
C GLN A 53 5.26 -15.89 -20.02
N ASP A 54 6.19 -15.14 -20.59
CA ASP A 54 6.84 -14.03 -19.91
C ASP A 54 5.92 -12.81 -20.04
N ILE A 55 5.13 -12.56 -18.99
CA ILE A 55 4.12 -11.50 -18.95
C ILE A 55 4.66 -10.37 -18.07
N GLU A 56 4.71 -9.16 -18.61
CA GLU A 56 5.05 -7.96 -17.84
C GLU A 56 3.88 -7.54 -16.93
N VAL A 57 4.19 -7.18 -15.68
CA VAL A 57 3.21 -6.64 -14.74
C VAL A 57 3.28 -5.12 -14.71
N VAL A 58 2.19 -4.45 -15.12
CA VAL A 58 2.13 -2.98 -15.13
C VAL A 58 1.39 -2.47 -13.90
N GLY A 59 2.14 -1.97 -12.92
CA GLY A 59 1.63 -1.45 -11.64
C GLY A 59 0.95 -0.08 -11.74
N SER A 60 -0.07 0.13 -10.90
CA SER A 60 -0.75 1.42 -10.72
C SER A 60 0.06 2.43 -9.90
N SER A 61 0.85 1.92 -8.96
CA SER A 61 1.76 2.68 -8.11
C SER A 61 3.04 1.89 -7.87
N ARG A 62 4.16 2.61 -7.77
CA ARG A 62 5.44 2.05 -7.34
C ARG A 62 5.57 2.32 -5.84
N THR A 63 5.75 1.27 -5.05
CA THR A 63 6.08 1.40 -3.63
C THR A 63 7.56 1.11 -3.41
N ASP A 64 8.18 1.86 -2.49
CA ASP A 64 9.59 1.68 -2.12
C ASP A 64 9.81 0.37 -1.36
N ALA A 65 11.08 -0.01 -1.19
CA ALA A 65 11.44 -1.12 -0.30
C ALA A 65 10.90 -0.89 1.11
N GLY A 66 10.33 -1.93 1.72
CA GLY A 66 9.72 -1.86 3.05
C GLY A 66 8.28 -1.32 3.11
N VAL A 67 7.77 -0.69 2.04
CA VAL A 67 6.39 -0.16 2.01
C VAL A 67 5.38 -1.28 1.76
N HIS A 68 4.27 -1.27 2.48
CA HIS A 68 3.20 -2.25 2.41
C HIS A 68 2.08 -1.85 1.43
N ALA A 69 1.21 -2.78 1.10
CA ALA A 69 -0.06 -2.46 0.47
C ALA A 69 -1.16 -3.43 0.87
N THR A 70 -2.35 -2.89 1.15
CA THR A 70 -3.60 -3.67 1.26
C THR A 70 -4.47 -3.53 0.00
N GLY A 71 -4.19 -2.53 -0.84
CA GLY A 71 -4.95 -2.27 -2.06
C GLY A 71 -4.14 -1.66 -3.19
N ASN A 72 -2.91 -2.15 -3.41
CA ASN A 72 -2.22 -1.84 -4.66
C ASN A 72 -2.91 -2.60 -5.81
N SER A 73 -2.68 -2.16 -7.04
CA SER A 73 -3.25 -2.82 -8.21
C SER A 73 -2.31 -2.77 -9.41
N CYS A 74 -2.48 -3.70 -10.33
CA CYS A 74 -1.75 -3.78 -11.58
C CYS A 74 -2.61 -4.38 -12.68
N HIS A 75 -2.20 -4.22 -13.93
CA HIS A 75 -2.81 -4.97 -15.02
C HIS A 75 -1.81 -5.86 -15.72
N ILE A 76 -2.35 -6.92 -16.33
CA ILE A 76 -1.62 -7.93 -17.06
C ILE A 76 -2.41 -8.33 -18.30
N ASP A 77 -1.70 -8.81 -19.32
CA ASP A 77 -2.30 -9.31 -20.56
C ASP A 77 -1.95 -10.80 -20.70
N ILE A 78 -2.97 -11.66 -20.76
CA ILE A 78 -2.79 -13.11 -20.89
C ILE A 78 -3.41 -13.59 -22.20
N LEU A 79 -2.61 -14.22 -23.05
CA LEU A 79 -3.11 -15.02 -24.17
C LEU A 79 -3.22 -16.48 -23.75
N ARG A 80 -4.42 -17.08 -23.79
CA ARG A 80 -4.57 -18.49 -23.41
C ARG A 80 -4.32 -19.38 -24.62
N VAL A 81 -3.28 -20.19 -24.56
CA VAL A 81 -2.92 -21.12 -25.64
C VAL A 81 -3.08 -22.57 -25.17
N GLY A 82 -3.60 -23.43 -26.04
CA GLY A 82 -3.73 -24.86 -25.75
C GLY A 82 -2.37 -25.54 -25.70
N THR A 83 -2.17 -26.37 -24.68
CA THR A 83 -0.92 -27.13 -24.45
C THR A 83 -1.07 -28.62 -24.71
N LYS A 84 -2.31 -29.13 -24.76
CA LYS A 84 -2.59 -30.55 -24.98
C LYS A 84 -2.43 -30.91 -26.48
N PRO A 85 -2.07 -32.16 -26.82
CA PRO A 85 -1.85 -32.55 -28.22
C PRO A 85 -2.99 -32.16 -29.17
N LYS A 86 -4.25 -32.31 -28.73
CA LYS A 86 -5.45 -32.02 -29.53
C LYS A 86 -5.71 -30.55 -29.85
N ASN A 87 -5.08 -29.62 -29.12
CA ASN A 87 -5.30 -28.19 -29.29
C ASN A 87 -4.02 -27.37 -29.11
N ARG A 88 -2.86 -28.00 -29.34
CA ARG A 88 -1.55 -27.38 -29.12
C ARG A 88 -1.40 -26.17 -30.03
N GLY A 89 -1.03 -25.03 -29.46
CA GLY A 89 -0.84 -23.78 -30.20
C GLY A 89 -2.14 -23.07 -30.61
N GLN A 90 -3.31 -23.68 -30.39
CA GLN A 90 -4.59 -23.03 -30.65
C GLN A 90 -4.88 -22.01 -29.56
N THR A 91 -5.37 -20.83 -29.94
CA THR A 91 -5.87 -19.87 -28.95
C THR A 91 -7.19 -20.40 -28.37
N LEU A 92 -7.32 -20.29 -27.05
CA LEU A 92 -8.46 -20.72 -26.28
C LEU A 92 -9.18 -19.52 -25.67
N GLU A 93 -10.44 -19.74 -25.29
CA GLU A 93 -11.22 -18.75 -24.56
C GLU A 93 -10.49 -18.25 -23.31
N PRO A 94 -10.57 -16.95 -22.99
CA PRO A 94 -9.89 -16.36 -21.84
C PRO A 94 -10.15 -17.09 -20.53
N HIS A 95 -9.21 -16.99 -19.60
CA HIS A 95 -9.43 -17.50 -18.25
C HIS A 95 -10.49 -16.68 -17.53
N SER A 96 -11.35 -17.32 -16.74
CA SER A 96 -12.21 -16.55 -15.84
C SER A 96 -11.36 -15.83 -14.78
N PRO A 97 -11.77 -14.63 -14.31
CA PRO A 97 -11.04 -13.91 -13.26
C PRO A 97 -10.76 -14.75 -12.01
N ALA A 98 -11.72 -15.60 -11.61
CA ALA A 98 -11.55 -16.53 -10.50
C ALA A 98 -10.43 -17.56 -10.73
N THR A 99 -10.27 -18.04 -11.97
CA THR A 99 -9.19 -18.96 -12.34
C THR A 99 -7.83 -18.28 -12.26
N VAL A 100 -7.71 -17.05 -12.79
CA VAL A 100 -6.47 -16.26 -12.71
C VAL A 100 -6.09 -16.03 -11.25
N ARG A 101 -7.03 -15.56 -10.42
CA ARG A 101 -6.81 -15.33 -8.98
C ARG A 101 -6.30 -16.58 -8.27
N ARG A 102 -7.01 -17.70 -8.43
CA ARG A 102 -6.66 -18.97 -7.78
C ARG A 102 -5.30 -19.49 -8.22
N ALA A 103 -5.01 -19.43 -9.53
CA ALA A 103 -3.76 -19.93 -10.07
C ALA A 103 -2.56 -19.08 -9.62
N LEU A 104 -2.68 -17.75 -9.65
CA LEU A 104 -1.60 -16.87 -9.19
C LEU A 104 -1.28 -17.09 -7.71
N ASN A 105 -2.30 -17.13 -6.84
CA ASN A 105 -2.07 -17.39 -5.42
C ASN A 105 -1.47 -18.77 -5.15
N HIS A 106 -1.84 -19.80 -5.92
CA HIS A 106 -1.21 -21.13 -5.81
C HIS A 106 0.32 -21.07 -6.03
N PHE A 107 0.79 -20.27 -6.98
CA PHE A 107 2.21 -20.13 -7.25
C PHE A 107 2.91 -19.13 -6.32
N LEU A 108 2.25 -18.04 -5.90
CA LEU A 108 2.81 -17.03 -5.01
C LEU A 108 3.16 -17.59 -3.61
N VAL A 109 2.34 -18.51 -3.08
CA VAL A 109 2.65 -19.23 -1.84
C VAL A 109 3.96 -20.03 -1.98
N ARG A 110 4.21 -20.60 -3.16
CA ARG A 110 5.40 -21.42 -3.42
C ARG A 110 6.66 -20.59 -3.69
N VAL A 111 6.51 -19.42 -4.30
CA VAL A 111 7.62 -18.47 -4.52
C VAL A 111 8.14 -17.90 -3.20
N SER A 112 7.23 -17.66 -2.23
CA SER A 112 7.59 -17.11 -0.91
C SER A 112 8.32 -18.11 0.00
N ALA A 113 8.19 -19.41 -0.24
CA ALA A 113 8.71 -20.49 0.64
C ALA A 113 10.21 -20.80 0.44
N LEU A 114 11.03 -19.79 0.16
CA LEU A 114 12.48 -19.93 -0.10
C LEU A 114 13.33 -20.39 1.10
N ASN A 115 12.73 -20.59 2.28
CA ASN A 115 13.40 -21.15 3.45
C ASN A 115 12.65 -22.39 3.94
N LYS A 116 13.32 -23.57 3.91
CA LYS A 116 12.94 -24.87 4.52
C LYS A 116 11.43 -25.07 4.73
N ARG A 117 10.79 -25.85 3.85
CA ARG A 117 9.36 -26.21 3.93
C ARG A 117 8.94 -26.49 5.39
N PRO A 118 8.08 -25.66 6.00
CA PRO A 118 7.39 -26.05 7.21
C PRO A 118 6.55 -27.30 6.91
N LYS A 119 6.28 -28.16 7.89
CA LYS A 119 5.30 -29.28 7.77
C LYS A 119 3.84 -28.77 7.71
N ILE A 120 3.61 -27.60 7.12
CA ILE A 120 2.31 -26.93 7.05
C ILE A 120 1.77 -27.12 5.62
N PRO A 121 0.52 -27.58 5.45
CA PRO A 121 -0.12 -27.68 4.14
C PRO A 121 -0.10 -26.33 3.40
N THR A 122 0.06 -26.36 2.06
CA THR A 122 0.08 -25.12 1.26
C THR A 122 -1.22 -24.32 1.38
N SER A 123 -2.34 -24.97 1.68
CA SER A 123 -3.63 -24.33 1.96
C SER A 123 -3.65 -23.48 3.24
N GLU A 124 -2.70 -23.70 4.15
CA GLU A 124 -2.59 -23.02 5.44
C GLU A 124 -1.46 -21.98 5.46
N LEU A 125 -0.71 -21.86 4.37
CA LEU A 125 0.36 -20.86 4.24
C LEU A 125 -0.20 -19.52 3.77
N CYS A 126 0.11 -18.46 4.50
CA CYS A 126 -0.14 -17.10 4.06
C CYS A 126 1.00 -16.65 3.11
N PRO A 127 0.72 -16.25 1.86
CA PRO A 127 1.76 -15.76 0.97
C PRO A 127 2.20 -14.34 1.36
N GLN A 128 3.47 -13.99 1.08
CA GLN A 128 3.96 -12.64 1.31
C GLN A 128 3.32 -11.60 0.35
N VAL A 129 2.89 -12.07 -0.83
CA VAL A 129 2.17 -11.31 -1.86
C VAL A 129 0.92 -12.10 -2.23
N ALA A 130 -0.25 -11.48 -2.14
CA ALA A 130 -1.54 -12.10 -2.46
C ALA A 130 -2.29 -11.32 -3.54
N ILE A 131 -2.92 -12.05 -4.46
CA ILE A 131 -3.91 -11.50 -5.39
C ILE A 131 -5.29 -11.61 -4.73
N VAL A 132 -5.81 -10.49 -4.23
CA VAL A 132 -7.06 -10.45 -3.47
C VAL A 132 -8.28 -10.44 -4.38
N ALA A 133 -8.20 -9.77 -5.53
CA ALA A 133 -9.28 -9.72 -6.53
C ALA A 133 -8.73 -9.61 -7.95
N VAL A 134 -9.53 -10.05 -8.92
CA VAL A 134 -9.23 -9.96 -10.36
C VAL A 134 -10.49 -9.55 -11.11
N LYS A 135 -10.36 -8.61 -12.04
CA LYS A 135 -11.41 -8.20 -12.98
C LYS A 135 -10.90 -8.31 -14.41
N ALA A 136 -11.72 -8.82 -15.33
CA ALA A 136 -11.48 -8.62 -16.76
C ALA A 136 -11.79 -7.16 -17.09
N VAL A 137 -10.92 -6.50 -17.84
CA VAL A 137 -11.06 -5.07 -18.19
C VAL A 137 -10.81 -4.86 -19.69
N PRO A 138 -11.31 -3.76 -20.29
CA PRO A 138 -11.02 -3.45 -21.68
C PRO A 138 -9.52 -3.30 -21.95
N GLN A 139 -9.09 -3.54 -23.19
CA GLN A 139 -7.69 -3.34 -23.62
C GLN A 139 -7.22 -1.89 -23.48
N THR A 140 -8.15 -0.94 -23.44
CA THR A 140 -7.87 0.49 -23.23
C THR A 140 -7.56 0.85 -21.77
N PHE A 141 -7.87 -0.03 -20.82
CA PHE A 141 -7.61 0.23 -19.40
C PHE A 141 -6.11 0.19 -19.10
N HIS A 142 -5.61 1.15 -18.32
CA HIS A 142 -4.22 1.17 -17.87
C HIS A 142 -4.14 1.46 -16.36
N ALA A 143 -3.68 0.48 -15.57
CA ALA A 143 -3.66 0.57 -14.10
C ALA A 143 -3.06 1.87 -13.53
N ARG A 144 -2.03 2.44 -14.17
CA ARG A 144 -1.45 3.72 -13.74
C ARG A 144 -2.22 4.97 -14.18
N TYR A 145 -2.71 4.98 -15.43
CA TYR A 145 -3.21 6.19 -16.08
C TYR A 145 -4.72 6.33 -15.97
N SER A 146 -5.43 5.21 -15.84
CA SER A 146 -6.86 5.18 -15.52
C SER A 146 -7.15 5.45 -14.05
N ALA A 147 -6.13 5.47 -13.19
CA ALA A 147 -6.30 5.70 -11.76
C ALA A 147 -6.54 7.19 -11.47
N THR A 148 -7.66 7.49 -10.83
CA THR A 148 -8.12 8.84 -10.48
C THR A 148 -7.59 9.32 -9.13
N GLY A 149 -7.12 8.40 -8.28
CA GLY A 149 -6.53 8.75 -7.00
C GLY A 149 -5.88 7.57 -6.31
N ARG A 150 -5.10 7.87 -5.28
CA ARG A 150 -4.50 6.87 -4.38
C ARG A 150 -4.75 7.27 -2.94
N THR A 151 -4.92 6.30 -2.07
CA THR A 151 -5.02 6.49 -0.63
C THR A 151 -3.89 5.75 0.05
N TYR A 152 -3.14 6.47 0.88
CA TYR A 152 -2.13 5.92 1.75
C TYR A 152 -2.58 6.04 3.20
N CYS A 153 -2.23 5.03 4.01
CA CYS A 153 -2.28 5.13 5.45
C CYS A 153 -0.87 4.99 6.00
N TYR A 154 -0.52 5.81 6.99
CA TYR A 154 0.74 5.69 7.71
C TYR A 154 0.47 5.43 9.19
N ARG A 155 1.00 4.34 9.72
CA ARG A 155 0.84 3.92 11.11
C ARG A 155 2.04 4.36 11.97
N MET A 156 1.76 5.09 13.03
CA MET A 156 2.71 5.43 14.11
C MET A 156 2.21 4.85 15.41
N VAL A 157 3.12 4.25 16.18
CA VAL A 157 2.84 3.75 17.52
C VAL A 157 3.78 4.48 18.48
N ALA A 158 3.19 5.43 19.20
CA ALA A 158 3.85 6.27 20.19
C ALA A 158 3.88 5.56 21.55
N TYR A 159 5.07 5.37 22.10
CA TYR A 159 5.27 4.73 23.40
C TYR A 159 5.51 5.80 24.46
N PRO A 160 4.79 5.75 25.60
CA PRO A 160 5.04 6.66 26.69
C PRO A 160 6.46 6.46 27.24
N PRO A 161 7.07 7.51 27.82
CA PRO A 161 8.28 7.34 28.63
C PRO A 161 7.99 6.43 29.82
N VAL A 162 8.98 5.65 30.25
CA VAL A 162 8.84 4.65 31.31
C VAL A 162 9.75 4.99 32.48
N GLY A 163 9.16 5.19 33.66
CA GLY A 163 9.77 5.09 34.99
C GLY A 163 10.92 6.05 35.37
N GLU A 164 11.02 6.37 36.66
CA GLU A 164 12.21 7.03 37.24
C GLU A 164 13.45 6.13 37.11
N GLY A 165 14.57 6.67 36.63
CA GLY A 165 15.87 5.97 36.60
C GLY A 165 16.41 5.63 35.20
N PHE A 166 15.65 5.86 34.13
CA PHE A 166 16.20 5.84 32.77
C PHE A 166 16.76 7.24 32.43
N SER A 167 18.09 7.35 32.33
CA SER A 167 18.74 8.60 31.92
C SER A 167 18.46 8.89 30.43
N ALA A 168 18.51 10.17 30.06
CA ALA A 168 18.45 10.59 28.65
C ALA A 168 19.57 9.99 27.76
N GLU A 169 20.56 9.34 28.37
CA GLU A 169 21.72 8.71 27.73
C GLU A 169 21.53 7.19 27.52
N ALA A 170 20.46 6.59 28.05
CA ALA A 170 20.16 5.18 27.83
C ALA A 170 19.76 4.93 26.35
N PRO A 171 20.24 3.84 25.72
CA PRO A 171 19.90 3.51 24.33
C PRO A 171 18.39 3.22 24.11
N PHE A 172 17.65 3.03 25.19
CA PHE A 172 16.20 2.91 25.21
C PHE A 172 15.63 3.86 26.27
N SER A 173 15.23 5.06 25.87
CA SER A 173 14.63 6.08 26.75
C SER A 173 13.13 5.87 27.00
N GLY A 174 12.58 4.72 26.61
CA GLY A 174 11.15 4.48 26.65
C GLY A 174 10.79 3.00 26.64
N ALA A 175 9.48 2.73 26.69
CA ALA A 175 8.96 1.39 26.82
C ALA A 175 9.42 0.45 25.69
N PRO A 176 9.58 -0.86 25.96
CA PRO A 176 9.83 -1.84 24.90
C PRO A 176 8.70 -1.80 23.87
N GLY A 177 9.08 -1.59 22.61
CA GLY A 177 8.16 -1.61 21.47
C GLY A 177 7.41 -2.94 21.35
N SER A 178 6.30 -2.96 20.62
CA SER A 178 5.56 -4.19 20.32
C SER A 178 6.28 -5.02 19.27
N SER A 179 6.65 -6.26 19.59
CA SER A 179 7.11 -7.23 18.59
C SER A 179 6.05 -7.50 17.50
N PHE A 180 4.76 -7.27 17.80
CA PHE A 180 3.68 -7.36 16.81
C PHE A 180 3.62 -6.16 15.85
N GLU A 181 4.28 -5.05 16.16
CA GLU A 181 4.34 -3.87 15.28
C GLU A 181 5.67 -3.76 14.53
N LEU A 182 6.64 -4.64 14.86
CA LEU A 182 7.94 -4.65 14.22
C LEU A 182 7.79 -4.83 12.71
N GLY A 183 8.28 -3.83 11.96
CA GLY A 183 8.19 -3.81 10.52
C GLY A 183 6.78 -3.58 9.96
N ARG A 184 5.82 -3.09 10.77
CA ARG A 184 4.42 -2.77 10.39
C ARG A 184 3.94 -1.38 10.84
N ALA A 185 4.68 -0.71 11.71
CA ALA A 185 4.40 0.66 12.13
C ALA A 185 5.70 1.38 12.49
N TRP A 186 5.68 2.71 12.47
CA TRP A 186 6.78 3.51 13.00
C TRP A 186 6.67 3.60 14.52
N ARG A 187 7.66 3.03 15.22
CA ARG A 187 7.85 3.26 16.66
C ARG A 187 8.28 4.71 16.89
N VAL A 188 7.51 5.43 17.69
CA VAL A 188 7.83 6.80 18.13
C VAL A 188 8.00 6.81 19.65
N ASP A 189 9.02 7.50 20.13
CA ASP A 189 9.24 7.72 21.56
C ASP A 189 8.50 8.99 22.01
N GLY A 190 7.71 8.86 23.08
CA GLY A 190 6.88 9.94 23.63
C GLY A 190 5.49 10.03 22.99
N PRO A 191 4.51 10.63 23.69
CA PRO A 191 3.16 10.85 23.18
C PRO A 191 3.17 11.84 22.00
N LEU A 192 2.16 11.75 21.12
CA LEU A 192 1.95 12.69 20.03
C LEU A 192 0.60 13.39 20.20
N ASP A 193 0.59 14.71 19.98
CA ASP A 193 -0.62 15.52 19.99
C ASP A 193 -1.37 15.37 18.65
N ALA A 194 -2.37 14.48 18.61
CA ALA A 194 -3.18 14.22 17.43
C ALA A 194 -3.94 15.46 16.93
N ALA A 195 -4.36 16.35 17.83
CA ALA A 195 -5.11 17.55 17.46
C ALA A 195 -4.23 18.54 16.71
N ARG A 196 -3.01 18.79 17.21
CA ARG A 196 -2.01 19.63 16.51
C ARG A 196 -1.60 19.03 15.17
N MET A 197 -1.45 17.71 15.11
CA MET A 197 -1.16 17.02 13.86
C MET A 197 -2.33 17.15 12.87
N GLY A 198 -3.58 17.09 13.34
CA GLY A 198 -4.78 17.31 12.53
C GLY A 198 -4.85 18.73 11.96
N GLU A 199 -4.59 19.75 12.79
CA GLU A 199 -4.51 21.15 12.34
C GLU A 199 -3.44 21.32 11.24
N ALA A 200 -2.26 20.74 11.47
CA ALA A 200 -1.16 20.77 10.52
C ALA A 200 -1.48 20.01 9.21
N ALA A 201 -2.19 18.88 9.31
CA ALA A 201 -2.56 18.06 8.16
C ALA A 201 -3.53 18.78 7.21
N ALA A 202 -4.43 19.62 7.75
CA ALA A 202 -5.37 20.40 6.95
C ALA A 202 -4.66 21.35 5.96
N HIS A 203 -3.44 21.82 6.28
CA HIS A 203 -2.66 22.67 5.37
C HIS A 203 -2.18 21.94 4.11
N PHE A 204 -2.17 20.61 4.08
CA PHE A 204 -1.81 19.85 2.89
C PHE A 204 -2.96 19.70 1.89
N GLU A 205 -4.21 19.89 2.30
CA GLU A 205 -5.38 19.68 1.45
C GLU A 205 -5.48 20.76 0.36
N GLY A 206 -5.96 20.37 -0.82
CA GLY A 206 -6.02 21.20 -2.02
C GLY A 206 -4.83 20.98 -2.97
N GLU A 207 -4.73 21.86 -3.96
CA GLU A 207 -3.66 21.85 -4.96
C GLU A 207 -2.45 22.66 -4.48
N HIS A 208 -1.27 22.03 -4.44
CA HIS A 208 -0.03 22.67 -4.00
C HIS A 208 1.17 22.26 -4.84
N ASP A 209 2.18 23.12 -4.87
CA ASP A 209 3.53 22.76 -5.32
C ASP A 209 4.28 22.02 -4.21
N PHE A 210 4.43 20.70 -4.36
CA PHE A 210 5.11 19.85 -3.38
C PHE A 210 6.63 19.75 -3.59
N THR A 211 7.27 20.77 -4.17
CA THR A 211 8.74 20.78 -4.35
C THR A 211 9.49 20.56 -3.02
N SER A 212 9.00 21.12 -1.92
CA SER A 212 9.57 20.89 -0.57
C SER A 212 9.54 19.42 -0.15
N PHE A 213 8.57 18.65 -0.65
CA PHE A 213 8.33 17.25 -0.32
C PHE A 213 8.75 16.29 -1.44
N ARG A 214 9.63 16.74 -2.34
CA ARG A 214 10.08 15.95 -3.50
C ARG A 214 11.43 15.30 -3.21
N GLY A 215 11.43 13.97 -3.08
CA GLY A 215 12.66 13.19 -2.91
C GLY A 215 13.61 13.33 -4.10
N LYS A 216 14.93 13.27 -3.83
CA LYS A 216 15.96 13.23 -4.87
C LYS A 216 15.72 12.05 -5.83
N GLY A 217 15.87 12.29 -7.13
CA GLY A 217 15.62 11.26 -8.16
C GLY A 217 14.15 11.10 -8.58
N CYS A 218 13.25 11.98 -8.11
CA CYS A 218 11.84 11.95 -8.51
C CYS A 218 11.66 12.20 -10.03
N GLN A 219 11.10 11.21 -10.72
CA GLN A 219 10.88 11.21 -12.18
C GLN A 219 9.58 11.88 -12.64
N ALA A 220 8.81 12.49 -11.73
CA ALA A 220 7.57 13.17 -12.09
C ALA A 220 7.85 14.43 -12.94
N GLN A 221 6.97 14.71 -13.92
CA GLN A 221 7.11 15.88 -14.79
C GLN A 221 6.98 17.21 -14.04
N GLY A 222 6.04 17.30 -13.10
CA GLY A 222 5.83 18.49 -12.28
C GLY A 222 5.64 18.16 -10.79
N PRO A 223 5.89 19.13 -9.89
CA PRO A 223 5.75 18.97 -8.44
C PRO A 223 4.31 19.20 -7.94
N VAL A 224 3.43 19.76 -8.78
CA VAL A 224 2.05 20.09 -8.38
C VAL A 224 1.24 18.81 -8.19
N ARG A 225 0.61 18.67 -7.03
CA ARG A 225 -0.33 17.58 -6.72
C ARG A 225 -1.53 18.13 -5.98
N GLU A 226 -2.62 17.39 -6.05
CA GLU A 226 -3.83 17.70 -5.32
C GLU A 226 -4.04 16.62 -4.25
N ILE A 227 -4.14 17.07 -3.00
CA ILE A 227 -4.50 16.23 -1.86
C ILE A 227 -5.98 16.49 -1.58
N PHE A 228 -6.80 15.48 -1.81
CA PHE A 228 -8.24 15.54 -1.59
C PHE A 228 -8.60 15.47 -0.11
N SER A 229 -7.82 14.73 0.69
CA SER A 229 -7.93 14.75 2.16
C SER A 229 -6.64 14.27 2.84
N CYS A 230 -6.36 14.83 4.02
CA CYS A 230 -5.26 14.43 4.88
C CYS A 230 -5.72 14.45 6.34
N LYS A 231 -5.98 13.27 6.92
CA LYS A 231 -6.51 13.14 8.28
C LYS A 231 -5.51 12.44 9.20
N VAL A 232 -5.53 12.83 10.47
CA VAL A 232 -4.80 12.16 11.56
C VAL A 232 -5.82 11.66 12.55
N GLU A 233 -5.87 10.34 12.71
CA GLU A 233 -6.87 9.65 13.52
C GLU A 233 -6.14 8.84 14.59
N GLU A 234 -6.59 8.92 15.84
CA GLU A 234 -6.19 7.97 16.86
C GLU A 234 -6.99 6.70 16.68
N GLU A 235 -6.28 5.58 16.67
CA GLU A 235 -6.87 4.26 16.57
C GLU A 235 -6.59 3.47 17.85
N PRO A 236 -7.46 2.52 18.21
CA PRO A 236 -7.12 1.60 19.28
C PRO A 236 -5.84 0.84 18.88
N PRO A 237 -4.85 0.69 19.78
CA PRO A 237 -3.66 -0.11 19.48
C PRO A 237 -4.04 -1.51 19.00
N LEU A 238 -3.29 -2.13 18.10
CA LEU A 238 -3.61 -3.46 17.55
C LEU A 238 -3.94 -4.53 18.61
N GLY A 239 -3.33 -4.47 19.81
CA GLY A 239 -3.64 -5.35 20.94
C GLY A 239 -4.97 -5.05 21.67
N ALA A 240 -5.54 -3.87 21.47
CA ALA A 240 -6.87 -3.45 21.92
C ALA A 240 -7.94 -3.66 20.84
N ARG A 241 -7.59 -3.65 19.54
CA ARG A 241 -8.54 -3.89 18.43
C ARG A 241 -9.12 -5.30 18.40
N THR A 242 -8.42 -6.28 18.96
CA THR A 242 -8.99 -7.62 19.15
C THR A 242 -9.92 -7.70 20.35
N THR A 243 -9.93 -6.72 21.25
CA THR A 243 -10.63 -6.86 22.53
C THR A 243 -11.08 -5.54 23.14
N CYS A 244 -12.27 -5.09 22.76
CA CYS A 244 -13.03 -4.08 23.50
C CYS A 244 -13.62 -4.71 24.78
N ALA A 245 -12.78 -5.14 25.72
CA ALA A 245 -13.17 -5.42 27.09
C ALA A 245 -11.90 -5.46 27.94
N ALA A 246 -11.89 -4.76 29.06
CA ALA A 246 -10.82 -4.77 30.07
C ALA A 246 -10.57 -6.17 30.72
N ALA A 247 -11.16 -7.24 30.19
CA ALA A 247 -11.11 -8.62 30.68
C ALA A 247 -10.68 -9.62 29.59
N ALA A 248 -10.08 -9.14 28.51
CA ALA A 248 -9.71 -10.02 27.42
C ALA A 248 -8.41 -10.80 27.70
N PRO A 249 -8.41 -12.12 27.52
CA PRO A 249 -7.28 -12.98 27.92
C PRO A 249 -5.97 -12.73 27.14
N TRP A 250 -6.01 -11.95 26.06
CA TRP A 250 -4.86 -11.61 25.21
C TRP A 250 -4.54 -10.12 25.14
N ALA A 251 -5.18 -9.29 25.98
CA ALA A 251 -4.88 -7.88 26.04
C ALA A 251 -3.42 -7.69 26.51
N ARG A 252 -2.66 -6.84 25.82
CA ARG A 252 -1.29 -6.52 26.24
C ARG A 252 -1.38 -5.74 27.57
N PRO A 253 -0.70 -6.17 28.64
CA PRO A 253 -0.63 -5.39 29.87
C PRO A 253 -0.11 -3.99 29.57
N ALA A 254 -0.71 -2.97 30.20
CA ALA A 254 -0.20 -1.61 30.12
C ALA A 254 1.24 -1.58 30.64
N LEU A 255 2.13 -0.92 29.90
CA LEU A 255 3.52 -0.73 30.31
C LEU A 255 3.50 0.37 31.38
N ASP A 256 3.76 0.00 32.63
CA ASP A 256 3.74 0.91 33.79
C ASP A 256 2.48 1.80 33.86
N GLY A 257 1.33 1.22 33.55
CA GLY A 257 0.02 1.88 33.63
C GLY A 257 -0.37 2.73 32.42
N ALA A 258 0.49 2.87 31.39
CA ALA A 258 0.18 3.60 30.17
C ALA A 258 0.19 2.70 28.93
N ALA A 259 -0.89 2.73 28.15
CA ALA A 259 -0.95 2.06 26.85
C ALA A 259 -0.24 2.90 25.78
N PRO A 260 0.42 2.27 24.79
CA PRO A 260 0.90 3.01 23.64
C PRO A 260 -0.27 3.65 22.87
N GLN A 261 -0.04 4.81 22.28
CA GLN A 261 -0.98 5.52 21.42
C GLN A 261 -0.72 5.09 19.97
N GLU A 262 -1.75 4.67 19.24
CA GLU A 262 -1.64 4.41 17.81
C GLU A 262 -2.29 5.58 17.03
N LEU A 263 -1.51 6.20 16.15
CA LEU A 263 -2.01 7.23 15.24
C LEU A 263 -1.89 6.75 13.80
N VAL A 264 -2.92 7.02 13.02
CA VAL A 264 -2.99 6.74 11.59
C VAL A 264 -3.14 8.04 10.83
N VAL A 265 -2.18 8.32 9.94
CA VAL A 265 -2.28 9.41 8.96
C VAL A 265 -2.85 8.85 7.68
N ARG A 266 -4.05 9.27 7.29
CA ARG A 266 -4.72 8.87 6.05
C ARG A 266 -4.64 10.00 5.04
N ILE A 267 -4.00 9.76 3.90
CA ILE A 267 -3.79 10.75 2.85
C ILE A 267 -4.37 10.23 1.54
N HIS A 268 -5.28 10.99 0.95
CA HIS A 268 -5.88 10.72 -0.35
C HIS A 268 -5.59 11.86 -1.31
N GLY A 269 -5.13 11.54 -2.52
CA GLY A 269 -4.83 12.53 -3.55
C GLY A 269 -4.79 11.93 -4.95
N ASN A 270 -4.65 12.79 -5.96
CA ASN A 270 -4.62 12.39 -7.37
C ASN A 270 -3.36 11.58 -7.73
N GLY A 271 -2.26 11.82 -7.02
CA GLY A 271 -1.00 11.11 -7.12
C GLY A 271 0.04 11.72 -6.18
N PHE A 272 1.18 11.05 -6.06
CA PHE A 272 2.23 11.46 -5.12
C PHE A 272 3.60 11.46 -5.79
N LEU A 273 4.46 12.39 -5.38
CA LEU A 273 5.87 12.43 -5.74
C LEU A 273 6.66 11.37 -4.96
N TYR A 274 7.87 11.11 -5.43
CA TYR A 274 8.79 10.19 -4.74
C TYR A 274 9.07 10.71 -3.32
N HIS A 275 8.90 9.84 -2.32
CA HIS A 275 9.00 10.12 -0.89
C HIS A 275 7.98 11.11 -0.27
N GLN A 276 7.08 11.70 -1.06
CA GLN A 276 6.19 12.78 -0.59
C GLN A 276 5.42 12.43 0.69
N VAL A 277 4.72 11.29 0.71
CA VAL A 277 3.92 10.89 1.88
C VAL A 277 4.77 10.71 3.13
N ARG A 278 5.96 10.10 3.01
CA ARG A 278 6.86 9.86 4.15
C ARG A 278 7.47 11.17 4.67
N LEU A 279 7.71 12.14 3.79
CA LEU A 279 8.17 13.48 4.16
C LEU A 279 7.06 14.28 4.86
N MET A 280 5.82 14.22 4.34
CA MET A 280 4.65 14.83 4.98
C MET A 280 4.44 14.27 6.39
N VAL A 281 4.46 12.94 6.54
CA VAL A 281 4.32 12.27 7.83
C VAL A 281 5.46 12.62 8.79
N GLY A 282 6.70 12.71 8.30
CA GLY A 282 7.83 13.16 9.11
C GLY A 282 7.57 14.54 9.72
N LEU A 283 7.09 15.50 8.92
CA LEU A 283 6.75 16.84 9.41
C LEU A 283 5.58 16.84 10.40
N LEU A 284 4.52 16.06 10.12
CA LEU A 284 3.41 15.90 11.05
C LEU A 284 3.87 15.32 12.40
N LYS A 285 4.77 14.35 12.38
CA LYS A 285 5.36 13.79 13.61
C LYS A 285 6.14 14.87 14.39
N GLU A 286 6.88 15.75 13.72
CA GLU A 286 7.59 16.85 14.38
C GLU A 286 6.61 17.85 15.02
N VAL A 287 5.47 18.13 14.37
CA VAL A 287 4.38 18.93 14.95
C VAL A 287 3.75 18.23 16.17
N GLY A 288 3.44 16.94 16.06
CA GLY A 288 2.83 16.16 17.13
C GLY A 288 3.74 16.01 18.34
N SER A 289 5.06 16.01 18.15
CA SER A 289 6.05 16.02 19.23
C SER A 289 6.24 17.39 19.89
N GLY A 290 5.57 18.43 19.39
CA GLY A 290 5.64 19.80 19.91
C GLY A 290 6.87 20.59 19.46
N ARG A 291 7.81 19.98 18.72
CA ARG A 291 9.02 20.65 18.21
C ARG A 291 8.75 21.71 17.15
N VAL A 292 7.58 21.61 16.50
CA VAL A 292 7.17 22.47 15.40
C VAL A 292 5.72 22.92 15.59
N SER A 293 5.40 24.14 15.16
CA SER A 293 4.01 24.63 15.17
C SER A 293 3.22 24.11 13.96
N PRO A 294 1.89 23.93 14.06
CA PRO A 294 1.07 23.49 12.93
C PRO A 294 1.22 24.37 11.67
N GLY A 295 1.30 25.70 11.85
CA GLY A 295 1.48 26.67 10.75
C GLY A 295 2.79 26.54 9.97
N GLU A 296 3.78 25.83 10.51
CA GLU A 296 5.05 25.57 9.80
C GLU A 296 4.83 24.73 8.55
N VAL A 297 3.80 23.87 8.51
CA VAL A 297 3.45 23.10 7.30
C VAL A 297 3.18 24.02 6.12
N LYS A 298 2.37 25.06 6.35
CA LYS A 298 2.07 26.05 5.31
C LYS A 298 3.33 26.80 4.89
N ARG A 299 4.17 27.23 5.84
CA ARG A 299 5.43 27.91 5.54
C ARG A 299 6.35 27.05 4.66
N ILE A 300 6.47 25.75 4.97
CA ILE A 300 7.31 24.82 4.22
C ILE A 300 6.75 24.55 2.83
N LEU A 301 5.43 24.42 2.67
CA LEU A 301 4.79 24.31 1.35
C LEU A 301 5.07 25.56 0.50
N ASP A 302 4.83 26.74 1.06
CA ASP A 302 5.03 28.03 0.36
C ASP A 302 6.49 28.27 -0.03
N ALA A 303 7.45 27.74 0.76
CA ALA A 303 8.87 27.88 0.50
C ALA A 303 9.36 27.12 -0.74
N ARG A 304 8.64 26.08 -1.20
CA ARG A 304 8.98 25.25 -2.37
C ARG A 304 10.46 24.83 -2.40
N SER A 305 10.99 24.45 -1.24
CA SER A 305 12.40 24.18 -1.01
C SER A 305 12.57 22.95 -0.15
N ALA A 306 13.11 21.89 -0.74
CA ALA A 306 13.43 20.67 0.00
C ALA A 306 14.46 20.94 1.11
N ALA A 307 15.31 21.96 0.97
CA ALA A 307 16.26 22.36 2.00
C ALA A 307 15.55 22.92 3.25
N GLU A 308 14.46 23.67 3.08
CA GLU A 308 13.67 24.17 4.22
C GLU A 308 13.01 23.04 4.98
N LEU A 309 12.48 22.03 4.28
CA LEU A 309 11.92 20.85 4.94
C LEU A 309 13.01 20.06 5.70
N HIS A 310 14.16 19.81 5.09
CA HIS A 310 15.21 18.99 5.72
C HIS A 310 15.85 19.63 6.96
N LYS A 311 15.69 20.94 7.19
CA LYS A 311 16.07 21.59 8.45
C LYS A 311 15.21 21.09 9.63
N VAL A 312 13.98 20.68 9.34
CA VAL A 312 12.98 20.25 10.32
C VAL A 312 12.84 18.73 10.34
N VAL A 313 12.85 18.10 9.17
CA VAL A 313 12.71 16.66 8.97
C VAL A 313 14.02 16.12 8.37
N PRO A 314 15.04 15.83 9.20
CA PRO A 314 16.34 15.37 8.69
C PRO A 314 16.25 13.96 8.09
N ASP A 315 15.41 13.12 8.69
CA ASP A 315 15.25 11.72 8.31
C ASP A 315 13.86 11.47 7.71
N LEU A 316 13.83 10.62 6.69
CA LEU A 316 12.60 10.19 6.07
C LEU A 316 11.86 9.24 7.02
N ALA A 317 10.56 9.50 7.26
CA ALA A 317 9.73 8.59 8.05
C ALA A 317 9.90 7.13 7.55
N PRO A 318 10.07 6.12 8.41
CA PRO A 318 10.35 4.75 8.00
C PRO A 318 9.33 4.17 7.01
N ALA A 319 9.78 3.31 6.09
CA ALA A 319 8.91 2.71 5.08
C ALA A 319 7.87 1.74 5.68
N CYS A 320 8.22 1.07 6.77
CA CYS A 320 7.39 0.05 7.43
C CYS A 320 6.09 0.59 8.03
N GLY A 321 5.96 1.91 8.22
CA GLY A 321 4.70 2.51 8.64
C GLY A 321 3.74 2.77 7.49
N LEU A 322 4.20 2.77 6.24
CA LEU A 322 3.42 3.21 5.08
C LEU A 322 2.71 2.05 4.37
N TYR A 323 1.42 2.26 4.10
CA TYR A 323 0.54 1.34 3.39
C TYR A 323 -0.13 2.05 2.22
N LEU A 324 -0.01 1.52 1.00
CA LEU A 324 -0.93 1.86 -0.09
C LEU A 324 -2.24 1.08 0.11
N THR A 325 -3.30 1.76 0.53
CA THR A 325 -4.54 1.10 0.95
C THR A 325 -5.58 1.06 -0.15
N LYS A 326 -5.60 2.03 -1.06
CA LYS A 326 -6.57 2.04 -2.17
C LYS A 326 -6.01 2.73 -3.41
N VAL A 327 -6.33 2.18 -4.57
CA VAL A 327 -6.20 2.85 -5.87
C VAL A 327 -7.59 3.01 -6.44
N HIS A 328 -7.95 4.25 -6.76
CA HIS A 328 -9.26 4.63 -7.24
C HIS A 328 -9.24 4.66 -8.76
N TYR A 329 -10.30 4.15 -9.38
CA TYR A 329 -10.53 4.15 -10.81
C TYR A 329 -11.92 4.72 -11.05
N ALA A 330 -12.12 5.47 -12.12
CA ALA A 330 -13.46 5.86 -12.54
C ALA A 330 -14.30 4.60 -12.82
N GLU A 331 -15.55 4.58 -12.36
CA GLU A 331 -16.46 3.53 -12.76
C GLU A 331 -16.71 3.62 -14.26
N ALA A 332 -16.58 2.50 -14.97
CA ALA A 332 -17.02 2.43 -16.35
C ALA A 332 -18.55 2.44 -16.34
N GLY A 333 -19.15 3.62 -16.51
CA GLY A 333 -20.60 3.73 -16.71
C GLY A 333 -21.02 2.83 -17.88
N PRO A 334 -22.21 2.21 -17.83
CA PRO A 334 -22.74 1.44 -18.96
C PRO A 334 -23.10 2.40 -20.10
N GLY A 335 -22.12 2.75 -20.93
CA GLY A 335 -22.33 3.55 -22.14
C GLY A 335 -22.46 5.05 -21.91
N GLY A 336 -21.33 5.76 -21.84
CA GLY A 336 -21.19 7.13 -22.39
C GLY A 336 -22.19 8.23 -21.96
N ARG A 337 -22.88 8.11 -20.83
CA ARG A 337 -23.63 9.22 -20.20
C ARG A 337 -23.36 9.22 -18.69
N GLU A 338 -23.10 10.41 -18.16
CA GLU A 338 -23.05 10.66 -16.72
C GLU A 338 -24.37 10.19 -16.09
N THR A 339 -24.28 9.17 -15.24
CA THR A 339 -25.40 8.72 -14.40
C THR A 339 -25.32 9.47 -13.08
N THR A 340 -26.34 10.30 -12.82
CA THR A 340 -26.59 10.94 -11.52
C THR A 340 -26.87 9.89 -10.44
N GLU A 341 -26.49 10.23 -9.20
CA GLU A 341 -26.70 9.46 -7.96
C GLU A 341 -28.07 8.74 -7.93
N GLY A 342 -28.06 7.41 -7.94
CA GLY A 342 -29.30 6.63 -7.81
C GLY A 342 -29.18 5.11 -7.98
N ASP A 343 -28.28 4.62 -8.84
CA ASP A 343 -28.36 3.22 -9.30
C ASP A 343 -27.36 2.22 -8.67
N TRP A 344 -26.65 2.60 -7.61
CA TRP A 344 -25.71 1.70 -6.91
C TRP A 344 -26.10 1.30 -5.47
N ALA A 345 -27.33 1.56 -5.06
CA ALA A 345 -27.89 1.01 -3.83
C ALA A 345 -28.21 -0.51 -4.00
N GLY A 346 -27.19 -1.35 -4.16
CA GLY A 346 -27.41 -2.80 -4.29
C GLY A 346 -26.19 -3.70 -4.45
N SER A 347 -24.99 -3.18 -4.75
CA SER A 347 -23.76 -3.98 -4.72
C SER A 347 -22.70 -3.24 -3.92
N GLY A 348 -22.64 -3.52 -2.62
CA GLY A 348 -21.79 -2.80 -1.67
C GLY A 348 -20.31 -2.90 -2.04
N TRP A 349 -19.76 -1.78 -2.52
CA TRP A 349 -18.32 -1.52 -2.65
C TRP A 349 -17.77 -0.72 -1.44
N ASP A 350 -18.60 -0.49 -0.41
CA ASP A 350 -18.27 0.14 0.88
C ASP A 350 -17.90 -0.86 1.99
N GLY A 351 -17.79 -2.16 1.66
CA GLY A 351 -17.67 -3.25 2.64
C GLY A 351 -16.27 -3.87 2.81
N TRP A 352 -15.17 -3.12 2.61
CA TRP A 352 -13.84 -3.63 3.00
C TRP A 352 -13.47 -3.07 4.38
N PRO A 353 -13.09 -3.92 5.36
CA PRO A 353 -12.73 -3.43 6.69
C PRO A 353 -11.44 -2.58 6.64
N PRO A 354 -11.30 -1.62 7.56
CA PRO A 354 -10.17 -0.68 7.65
C PRO A 354 -8.79 -1.35 7.76
#